data_AF-A0A2K3DWS3-F1
#
_entry.id   AF-A0A2K3DWS3-F1
#
_cell.length_a   1.000
_cell.length_b   1.000
_cell.length_c   1.000
_cell.angle_alpha   90.00
_cell.angle_beta   90.00
_cell.angle_gamma   90.00
#
_symmetry.space_group_name_H-M   'P 1'
#
loop_
_entity.id
_entity.type
_entity.pdbx_description
1 polymer ?
#
loop_
_entity_poly.entity_id
_entity_poly.type
_entity_poly.pdbx_seq_one_letter_code
_entity_poly.pdbx_strand_id
1 'polypeptide(L)'
;MDAGLDASTAIVIGSKHGQSPRDRTLLFKPAEHTLLDALTAAGIEVAYSTGDTVEIIYLLDSTRAQQAAQILTDLNNTACVTTTTTCWYGRMRGVYWGDSLATIGLAPPAQDPRMPDVVVDTQPGVIVDGSKAKLSEHGGFSAFDDRSVGLLVASPALTSTAAGSRCAAPVLSKSVAPTILALLGISPNSLAGVRHEGTPVLPCLA
;
A
#
# COMPACT_ATOMS: atom_id res chain seq x y z
N MET A 1 -3.44 27.18 28.99
CA MET A 1 -2.85 28.45 28.50
C MET A 1 -2.52 28.23 27.03
N ASP A 2 -2.85 29.19 26.19
CA ASP A 2 -2.47 29.21 24.77
C ASP A 2 -0.99 29.59 24.66
N ALA A 3 -0.24 28.92 23.77
CA ALA A 3 1.19 29.16 23.58
C ALA A 3 1.47 30.36 22.63
N GLY A 4 0.44 30.91 21.96
CA GLY A 4 0.59 32.06 21.07
C GLY A 4 1.41 31.77 19.81
N LEU A 5 1.30 30.54 19.29
CA LEU A 5 2.10 30.04 18.15
C LEU A 5 1.34 30.02 16.82
N ASP A 6 0.06 30.38 16.84
CA ASP A 6 -0.85 30.38 15.69
C ASP A 6 -0.31 31.19 14.50
N ALA A 7 0.29 32.36 14.76
CA ALA A 7 0.84 33.24 13.72
C ALA A 7 2.24 32.85 13.21
N SER A 8 2.87 31.79 13.77
CA SER A 8 4.25 31.41 13.43
C SER A 8 4.43 29.92 13.10
N THR A 9 3.39 29.10 13.26
CA THR A 9 3.48 27.64 13.12
C THR A 9 2.62 27.15 11.97
N ALA A 10 3.23 26.39 11.06
CA ALA A 10 2.49 25.56 10.12
C ALA A 10 2.13 24.23 10.77
N ILE A 11 0.88 23.82 10.65
CA ILE A 11 0.35 22.54 11.10
C ILE A 11 -0.01 21.73 9.85
N VAL A 12 0.60 20.54 9.73
CA VAL A 12 0.27 19.55 8.71
C VAL A 12 -0.29 18.32 9.41
N ILE A 13 -1.55 17.99 9.14
CA ILE A 13 -2.22 16.81 9.68
C ILE A 13 -2.46 15.84 8.54
N GLY A 14 -1.93 14.62 8.67
CA GLY A 14 -2.12 13.55 7.70
C GLY A 14 -2.18 12.18 8.38
N SER A 15 -2.25 11.12 7.57
CA SER A 15 -2.17 9.73 8.01
C SER A 15 -1.18 8.95 7.14
N LYS A 16 -0.71 7.81 7.64
CA LYS A 16 0.15 6.89 6.87
C LYS A 16 -0.63 6.12 5.81
N HIS A 17 -1.87 5.73 6.11
CA HIS A 17 -2.77 4.99 5.21
C HIS A 17 -4.21 5.03 5.75
N GLY A 18 -5.14 4.48 4.98
CA GLY A 18 -6.52 4.19 5.34
C GLY A 18 -6.68 2.79 5.96
N GLN A 19 -7.85 2.20 5.74
CA GLN A 19 -8.32 0.91 6.24
C GLN A 19 -9.34 0.30 5.26
N SER A 20 -9.21 -0.99 4.95
CA SER A 20 -10.07 -1.75 4.04
C SER A 20 -10.50 -3.10 4.64
N PRO A 21 -11.77 -3.53 4.47
CA PRO A 21 -12.84 -2.78 3.83
C PRO A 21 -13.46 -1.75 4.77
N ARG A 22 -13.92 -0.62 4.22
CA ARG A 22 -14.79 0.30 4.96
C ARG A 22 -16.21 -0.25 5.08
N ASP A 23 -16.70 -0.88 4.02
CA ASP A 23 -17.95 -1.63 4.03
C ASP A 23 -17.71 -3.05 4.57
N ARG A 24 -18.12 -3.28 5.82
CA ARG A 24 -17.92 -4.57 6.51
C ARG A 24 -18.68 -5.73 5.87
N THR A 25 -19.67 -5.46 5.01
CA THR A 25 -20.36 -6.54 4.28
C THR A 25 -19.47 -7.21 3.24
N LEU A 26 -18.38 -6.54 2.83
CA LEU A 26 -17.36 -7.08 1.93
C LEU A 26 -16.29 -7.90 2.65
N LEU A 27 -16.28 -7.92 3.99
CA LEU A 27 -15.24 -8.60 4.77
C LEU A 27 -15.20 -10.10 4.45
N PHE A 28 -14.04 -10.54 3.98
CA PHE A 28 -13.76 -11.93 3.70
C PHE A 28 -12.42 -12.31 4.31
N LYS A 29 -12.39 -13.41 5.06
CA LYS A 29 -11.17 -13.94 5.66
C LYS A 29 -10.94 -15.35 5.14
N PRO A 30 -9.98 -15.56 4.22
CA PRO A 30 -9.69 -16.89 3.78
C PRO A 30 -9.04 -17.71 4.89
N ALA A 31 -8.94 -19.02 4.65
CA ALA A 31 -8.18 -19.92 5.48
C ALA A 31 -6.70 -19.55 5.40
N GLU A 32 -6.08 -19.54 6.57
CA GLU A 32 -4.66 -19.25 6.72
C GLU A 32 -3.83 -20.19 5.86
N HIS A 33 -2.70 -19.67 5.36
CA HIS A 33 -1.65 -20.41 4.67
C HIS A 33 -2.00 -21.18 3.39
N THR A 34 -3.26 -21.25 2.95
CA THR A 34 -3.63 -22.06 1.78
C THR A 34 -2.85 -21.73 0.49
N LEU A 35 -2.41 -20.48 0.29
CA LEU A 35 -1.51 -20.14 -0.81
C LEU A 35 -0.12 -20.75 -0.63
N LEU A 36 0.44 -20.63 0.58
CA LEU A 36 1.77 -21.14 0.91
C LEU A 36 1.78 -22.68 0.92
N ASP A 37 0.69 -23.30 1.34
CA ASP A 37 0.51 -24.76 1.32
C ASP A 37 0.56 -25.28 -0.12
N ALA A 38 -0.07 -24.58 -1.06
CA ALA A 38 -0.03 -24.97 -2.47
C ALA A 38 1.38 -24.83 -3.08
N LEU A 39 2.13 -23.79 -2.69
CA LEU A 39 3.54 -23.64 -3.09
C LEU A 39 4.39 -24.77 -2.49
N THR A 40 4.20 -25.06 -1.20
CA THR A 40 4.91 -26.14 -0.49
C THR A 40 4.64 -27.50 -1.12
N ALA A 41 3.38 -27.79 -1.46
CA ALA A 41 2.98 -29.03 -2.14
C ALA A 41 3.63 -29.18 -3.53
N ALA A 42 3.96 -28.06 -4.19
CA ALA A 42 4.72 -28.03 -5.44
C ALA A 42 6.26 -28.02 -5.24
N GLY A 43 6.73 -28.20 -4.01
CA GLY A 43 8.16 -28.16 -3.67
C GLY A 43 8.79 -26.78 -3.86
N ILE A 44 8.03 -25.71 -3.67
CA ILE A 44 8.52 -24.33 -3.65
C ILE A 44 8.59 -23.88 -2.19
N GLU A 45 9.80 -23.64 -1.71
CA GLU A 45 10.03 -23.20 -0.32
C GLU A 45 9.84 -21.69 -0.19
N VAL A 46 8.98 -21.28 0.74
CA VAL A 46 8.74 -19.88 1.11
C VAL A 46 9.67 -19.53 2.27
N ALA A 47 10.55 -18.55 2.06
CA ALA A 47 11.45 -18.05 3.10
C ALA A 47 10.72 -17.13 4.09
N TYR A 48 9.82 -16.30 3.57
CA TYR A 48 9.00 -15.40 4.38
C TYR A 48 7.73 -15.02 3.62
N SER A 49 6.62 -14.87 4.32
CA SER A 49 5.46 -14.17 3.78
C SER A 49 4.85 -13.25 4.81
N THR A 50 4.21 -12.20 4.31
CA THR A 50 3.43 -11.29 5.13
C THR A 50 2.21 -10.87 4.33
N GLY A 51 1.07 -10.82 4.99
CA GLY A 51 -0.17 -10.38 4.38
C GLY A 51 -0.88 -9.32 5.21
N ASP A 52 -1.93 -8.75 4.62
CA ASP A 52 -2.96 -7.94 5.26
C ASP A 52 -4.12 -7.79 4.25
N THR A 53 -4.10 -6.80 3.35
CA THR A 53 -5.01 -6.71 2.17
C THR A 53 -4.31 -7.03 0.85
N VAL A 54 -3.22 -7.79 0.97
CA VAL A 54 -2.29 -8.28 -0.07
C VAL A 54 -1.55 -9.46 0.55
N GLU A 55 -1.03 -10.40 -0.24
CA GLU A 55 0.00 -11.35 0.22
C GLU A 55 1.34 -11.01 -0.46
N ILE A 56 2.39 -10.86 0.33
CA ILE A 56 3.76 -10.61 -0.13
C ILE A 56 4.61 -11.82 0.21
N ILE A 57 5.25 -12.42 -0.80
CA ILE A 57 5.94 -13.70 -0.67
C ILE A 57 7.40 -13.56 -1.11
N TYR A 58 8.30 -14.03 -0.24
CA TYR A 58 9.73 -14.19 -0.49
C TYR A 58 10.04 -15.69 -0.52
N LEU A 59 10.63 -16.15 -1.60
CA LEU A 59 11.00 -17.54 -1.82
C LEU A 59 12.43 -17.78 -1.35
N LEU A 60 12.74 -19.01 -0.93
CA LEU A 60 14.12 -19.39 -0.67
C LEU A 60 14.94 -19.47 -1.97
N ASP A 61 14.27 -19.79 -3.08
CA ASP A 61 14.83 -19.82 -4.43
C ASP A 61 13.99 -18.92 -5.36
N SER A 62 14.47 -17.69 -5.59
CA SER A 62 13.84 -16.70 -6.47
C SER A 62 13.69 -17.17 -7.93
N THR A 63 14.46 -18.18 -8.38
CA THR A 63 14.28 -18.72 -9.75
C THR A 63 12.95 -19.43 -9.93
N ARG A 64 12.28 -19.80 -8.82
CA ARG A 64 10.96 -20.43 -8.80
C ARG A 64 9.80 -19.43 -8.86
N ALA A 65 10.07 -18.12 -8.86
CA ALA A 65 9.04 -17.07 -8.81
C ALA A 65 7.98 -17.19 -9.94
N GLN A 66 8.41 -17.50 -11.17
CA GLN A 66 7.49 -17.72 -12.29
C GLN A 66 6.56 -18.90 -12.03
N GLN A 67 7.10 -20.03 -11.56
CA GLN A 67 6.30 -21.22 -11.27
C GLN A 67 5.33 -20.96 -10.12
N ALA A 68 5.79 -20.28 -9.06
CA ALA A 68 4.95 -19.89 -7.94
C ALA A 68 3.79 -19.01 -8.39
N ALA A 69 4.06 -17.96 -9.18
CA ALA A 69 3.03 -17.08 -9.69
C ALA A 69 2.01 -17.81 -10.60
N GLN A 70 2.47 -18.76 -11.42
CA GLN A 70 1.60 -19.58 -12.26
C GLN A 70 0.66 -20.45 -11.41
N ILE A 71 1.20 -21.14 -10.38
CA ILE A 71 0.39 -21.94 -9.45
C ILE A 71 -0.68 -21.06 -8.79
N LEU A 72 -0.31 -19.90 -8.26
CA LEU A 72 -1.27 -19.01 -7.59
C LEU A 72 -2.33 -18.46 -8.56
N THR A 73 -1.94 -18.17 -9.80
CA THR A 73 -2.88 -17.74 -10.85
C THR A 73 -3.86 -18.86 -11.21
N ASP A 74 -3.39 -20.10 -11.35
CA ASP A 74 -4.23 -21.26 -11.68
C ASP A 74 -5.19 -21.60 -10.54
N LEU A 75 -4.74 -21.47 -9.29
CA LEU A 75 -5.61 -21.58 -8.11
C LEU A 75 -6.72 -20.53 -8.15
N ASN A 76 -6.40 -19.28 -8.54
CA ASN A 76 -7.41 -18.23 -8.66
C ASN A 76 -8.49 -18.54 -9.72
N ASN A 77 -8.16 -19.34 -10.74
CA ASN A 77 -9.07 -19.76 -11.80
C ASN A 77 -9.86 -21.04 -11.47
N THR A 78 -9.57 -21.69 -10.35
CA THR A 78 -10.21 -22.95 -9.95
C THR A 78 -11.46 -22.67 -9.11
N ALA A 79 -12.51 -23.48 -9.27
CA ALA A 79 -13.69 -23.38 -8.40
C ALA A 79 -13.30 -23.70 -6.94
N CYS A 80 -13.78 -22.92 -5.97
CA CYS A 80 -13.61 -23.26 -4.55
C CYS A 80 -14.38 -24.56 -4.26
N VAL A 81 -13.65 -25.68 -4.13
CA VAL A 81 -14.25 -27.02 -3.91
C VAL A 81 -14.44 -27.33 -2.43
N THR A 82 -14.12 -26.40 -1.51
CA THR A 82 -14.26 -26.66 -0.07
C THR A 82 -15.65 -26.29 0.43
N THR A 83 -16.20 -27.10 1.33
CA THR A 83 -17.45 -26.81 2.07
C THR A 83 -17.28 -25.66 3.07
N THR A 84 -16.04 -25.26 3.34
CA THR A 84 -15.68 -24.08 4.13
C THR A 84 -15.58 -22.85 3.22
N THR A 85 -16.26 -21.76 3.57
CA THR A 85 -16.37 -20.51 2.80
C THR A 85 -15.07 -19.68 2.79
N THR A 86 -13.90 -20.31 2.78
CA THR A 86 -12.62 -19.70 3.15
C THR A 86 -11.55 -19.84 2.07
N CYS A 87 -11.87 -20.28 0.85
CA CYS A 87 -10.89 -20.31 -0.24
C CYS A 87 -10.49 -18.90 -0.70
N TRP A 88 -9.23 -18.78 -1.12
CA TRP A 88 -8.72 -17.61 -1.85
C TRP A 88 -9.17 -17.54 -3.32
N TYR A 89 -9.70 -18.64 -3.85
CA TYR A 89 -9.92 -18.79 -5.30
C TYR A 89 -10.99 -17.83 -5.81
N GLY A 90 -10.73 -17.22 -6.97
CA GLY A 90 -11.55 -16.16 -7.55
C GLY A 90 -11.52 -14.84 -6.79
N ARG A 91 -10.64 -14.67 -5.80
CA ARG A 91 -10.56 -13.47 -4.95
C ARG A 91 -9.22 -12.73 -5.07
N MET A 92 -8.32 -13.20 -5.91
CA MET A 92 -7.13 -12.44 -6.30
C MET A 92 -7.48 -11.55 -7.49
N ARG A 93 -7.06 -10.29 -7.42
CA ARG A 93 -7.13 -9.33 -8.53
C ARG A 93 -5.94 -9.45 -9.46
N GLY A 94 -4.80 -9.87 -8.94
CA GLY A 94 -3.57 -10.03 -9.70
C GLY A 94 -2.50 -10.77 -8.92
N VAL A 95 -1.62 -11.44 -9.66
CA VAL A 95 -0.40 -12.07 -9.14
C VAL A 95 0.78 -11.47 -9.90
N TYR A 96 1.61 -10.71 -9.19
CA TYR A 96 2.73 -9.96 -9.74
C TYR A 96 4.04 -10.64 -9.38
N TRP A 97 4.93 -10.79 -10.35
CA TRP A 97 6.26 -11.37 -10.21
C TRP A 97 7.18 -10.83 -11.32
N GLY A 98 8.50 -10.90 -11.10
CA GLY A 98 9.48 -10.40 -12.08
C GLY A 98 9.20 -8.96 -12.50
N ASP A 99 9.29 -8.65 -13.79
CA ASP A 99 9.09 -7.28 -14.30
C ASP A 99 7.67 -6.74 -14.08
N SER A 100 6.66 -7.60 -13.89
CA SER A 100 5.29 -7.14 -13.63
C SER A 100 5.15 -6.45 -12.27
N LEU A 101 6.09 -6.63 -11.33
CA LEU A 101 6.16 -5.89 -10.07
C LEU A 101 6.26 -4.36 -10.29
N ALA A 102 6.85 -3.93 -11.40
CA ALA A 102 6.92 -2.51 -11.74
C ALA A 102 5.54 -1.87 -11.95
N THR A 103 4.53 -2.66 -12.36
CA THR A 103 3.16 -2.18 -12.54
C THR A 103 2.48 -1.79 -11.23
N ILE A 104 2.99 -2.30 -10.10
CA ILE A 104 2.53 -1.97 -8.75
C ILE A 104 3.53 -1.10 -7.98
N GLY A 105 4.56 -0.59 -8.67
CA GLY A 105 5.55 0.34 -8.11
C GLY A 105 6.68 -0.34 -7.33
N LEU A 106 6.90 -1.65 -7.52
CA LEU A 106 8.00 -2.39 -6.92
C LEU A 106 9.04 -2.74 -7.98
N ALA A 107 10.32 -2.66 -7.65
CA ALA A 107 11.37 -3.16 -8.52
C ALA A 107 11.37 -4.71 -8.51
N PRO A 108 11.80 -5.39 -9.57
CA PRO A 108 12.02 -6.83 -9.51
C PRO A 108 13.20 -7.16 -8.57
N PRO A 109 13.22 -8.34 -7.91
CA PRO A 109 14.32 -8.76 -7.04
C PRO A 109 15.70 -8.73 -7.68
N ALA A 110 15.78 -8.93 -9.01
CA ALA A 110 17.01 -8.82 -9.78
C ALA A 110 17.64 -7.41 -9.77
N GLN A 111 16.85 -6.38 -9.50
CA GLN A 111 17.30 -4.98 -9.38
C GLN A 111 17.45 -4.56 -7.91
N ASP A 112 16.56 -5.03 -7.04
CA ASP A 112 16.62 -4.78 -5.59
C ASP A 112 16.28 -6.06 -4.83
N PRO A 113 17.25 -6.73 -4.18
CA PRO A 113 17.03 -8.02 -3.51
C PRO A 113 16.17 -7.91 -2.25
N ARG A 114 15.75 -6.71 -1.85
CA ARG A 114 14.77 -6.50 -0.77
C ARG A 114 13.33 -6.60 -1.26
N MET A 115 13.10 -6.62 -2.56
CA MET A 115 11.77 -6.75 -3.15
C MET A 115 11.29 -8.19 -3.11
N PRO A 116 9.97 -8.42 -2.99
CA PRO A 116 9.41 -9.76 -2.96
C PRO A 116 9.50 -10.46 -4.31
N ASP A 117 9.49 -11.78 -4.29
CA ASP A 117 9.45 -12.60 -5.49
C ASP A 117 8.05 -12.60 -6.13
N VAL A 118 7.02 -12.66 -5.28
CA VAL A 118 5.62 -12.69 -5.71
C VAL A 118 4.76 -11.80 -4.81
N VAL A 119 3.84 -11.06 -5.41
CA VAL A 119 2.80 -10.29 -4.71
C VAL A 119 1.43 -10.68 -5.23
N VAL A 120 0.51 -11.02 -4.33
CA VAL A 120 -0.89 -11.34 -4.65
C VAL A 120 -1.77 -10.17 -4.20
N ASP A 121 -2.29 -9.40 -5.16
CA ASP A 121 -3.32 -8.38 -4.89
C ASP A 121 -4.67 -9.06 -4.72
N THR A 122 -5.40 -8.70 -3.67
CA THR A 122 -6.69 -9.30 -3.33
C THR A 122 -7.85 -8.38 -3.67
N GLN A 123 -9.04 -8.95 -3.84
CA GLN A 123 -10.26 -8.17 -3.98
C GLN A 123 -10.52 -7.32 -2.73
N PRO A 124 -11.21 -6.17 -2.86
CA PRO A 124 -11.59 -5.36 -1.71
C PRO A 124 -12.32 -6.20 -0.65
N GLY A 125 -11.91 -6.06 0.61
CA GLY A 125 -12.50 -6.76 1.74
C GLY A 125 -11.87 -8.09 2.11
N VAL A 126 -10.98 -8.63 1.27
CA VAL A 126 -10.18 -9.81 1.62
C VAL A 126 -9.06 -9.40 2.59
N ILE A 127 -9.00 -10.05 3.76
CA ILE A 127 -7.96 -9.84 4.79
C ILE A 127 -7.23 -11.14 5.08
N VAL A 128 -5.91 -11.12 4.96
CA VAL A 128 -5.03 -12.28 4.86
C VAL A 128 -3.92 -12.22 5.91
N ASP A 129 -4.33 -12.11 7.17
CA ASP A 129 -3.44 -11.83 8.30
C ASP A 129 -3.55 -12.85 9.46
N GLY A 130 -4.38 -13.88 9.27
CA GLY A 130 -4.70 -14.91 10.26
C GLY A 130 -5.51 -14.43 11.48
N SER A 131 -5.74 -13.13 11.63
CA SER A 131 -6.53 -12.62 12.74
C SER A 131 -8.00 -12.98 12.55
N LYS A 132 -8.66 -13.48 13.60
CA LYS A 132 -10.13 -13.57 13.61
C LYS A 132 -10.79 -12.27 14.06
N ALA A 133 -10.09 -11.43 14.84
CA ALA A 133 -10.64 -10.25 15.48
C ALA A 133 -10.66 -8.99 14.60
N LYS A 134 -9.67 -8.79 13.73
CA LYS A 134 -9.58 -7.57 12.91
C LYS A 134 -10.73 -7.47 11.91
N LEU A 135 -11.34 -6.30 11.75
CA LEU A 135 -12.46 -6.10 10.83
C LEU A 135 -12.10 -5.25 9.60
N SER A 136 -10.87 -4.72 9.60
CA SER A 136 -10.26 -3.97 8.52
C SER A 136 -8.75 -4.12 8.62
N GLU A 137 -8.07 -4.04 7.50
CA GLU A 137 -6.63 -4.00 7.38
C GLU A 137 -6.17 -3.04 6.28
N HIS A 138 -4.86 -2.89 6.10
CA HIS A 138 -4.26 -2.00 5.10
C HIS A 138 -3.08 -2.66 4.38
N GLY A 139 -2.35 -1.91 3.56
CA GLY A 139 -1.09 -2.35 2.95
C GLY A 139 -1.21 -2.89 1.53
N GLY A 140 -2.43 -3.08 1.03
CA GLY A 140 -2.73 -3.51 -0.33
C GLY A 140 -2.83 -2.36 -1.32
N PHE A 141 -3.50 -2.64 -2.44
CA PHE A 141 -3.55 -1.76 -3.62
C PHE A 141 -4.88 -1.01 -3.77
N SER A 142 -5.79 -1.09 -2.78
CA SER A 142 -7.06 -0.35 -2.84
C SER A 142 -6.83 1.16 -2.81
N ALA A 143 -7.13 1.81 -3.94
CA ALA A 143 -6.94 3.25 -4.07
C ALA A 143 -7.82 4.04 -3.10
N PHE A 144 -9.04 3.58 -2.82
CA PHE A 144 -10.03 4.35 -2.06
C PHE A 144 -10.01 4.07 -0.55
N ASP A 145 -9.93 2.80 -0.16
CA ASP A 145 -10.00 2.43 1.25
C ASP A 145 -8.63 2.42 1.94
N ASP A 146 -7.57 2.10 1.20
CA ASP A 146 -6.25 1.83 1.77
C ASP A 146 -5.27 2.99 1.52
N ARG A 147 -5.17 3.48 0.28
CA ARG A 147 -4.15 4.48 -0.11
C ARG A 147 -4.60 5.93 -0.06
N SER A 148 -5.90 6.20 0.09
CA SER A 148 -6.43 7.56 0.19
C SER A 148 -6.59 8.00 1.64
N VAL A 149 -5.91 9.09 2.01
CA VAL A 149 -5.96 9.66 3.37
C VAL A 149 -6.29 11.14 3.33
N GLY A 150 -6.87 11.65 4.42
CA GLY A 150 -7.04 13.08 4.62
C GLY A 150 -5.68 13.77 4.80
N LEU A 151 -5.54 14.96 4.22
CA LEU A 151 -4.43 15.87 4.42
C LEU A 151 -4.97 17.27 4.67
N LEU A 152 -4.65 17.84 5.82
CA LEU A 152 -5.03 19.19 6.20
C LEU A 152 -3.75 19.99 6.44
N VAL A 153 -3.72 21.22 5.93
CA VAL A 153 -2.63 22.17 6.17
C VAL A 153 -3.24 23.46 6.71
N ALA A 154 -2.72 23.91 7.84
CA ALA A 154 -2.93 25.25 8.36
C ALA A 154 -1.57 25.93 8.45
N SER A 155 -1.42 27.12 7.89
CA SER A 155 -0.16 27.86 7.98
C SER A 155 -0.43 29.36 7.88
N PRO A 156 0.33 30.20 8.60
CA PRO A 156 0.34 31.65 8.39
C PRO A 156 0.75 32.06 6.98
N ALA A 157 1.44 31.18 6.25
CA ALA A 157 1.84 31.41 4.86
C ALA A 157 0.71 31.17 3.85
N LEU A 158 -0.43 30.59 4.27
CA LEU A 158 -1.58 30.43 3.39
C LEU A 158 -2.17 31.79 3.02
N THR A 159 -2.41 32.01 1.72
CA THR A 159 -3.17 33.17 1.29
C THR A 159 -4.62 33.10 1.76
N SER A 160 -5.28 34.25 1.88
CA SER A 160 -6.69 34.33 2.30
C SER A 160 -7.64 33.56 1.38
N THR A 161 -7.26 33.33 0.13
CA THR A 161 -7.98 32.48 -0.84
C THR A 161 -7.73 30.99 -0.63
N ALA A 162 -6.60 30.60 -0.04
CA ALA A 162 -6.29 29.22 0.33
C ALA A 162 -6.90 28.83 1.69
N ALA A 163 -7.09 29.80 2.59
CA ALA A 163 -7.67 29.55 3.90
C ALA A 163 -9.12 29.06 3.80
N GLY A 164 -9.40 27.89 4.39
CA GLY A 164 -10.75 27.30 4.40
C GLY A 164 -11.22 26.75 3.05
N SER A 165 -10.36 26.73 2.02
CA SER A 165 -10.69 26.17 0.71
C SER A 165 -10.16 24.75 0.54
N ARG A 166 -10.80 23.98 -0.36
CA ARG A 166 -10.34 22.65 -0.75
C ARG A 166 -9.44 22.77 -1.97
N CYS A 167 -8.19 22.33 -1.85
CA CYS A 167 -7.34 22.11 -3.01
C CYS A 167 -7.81 20.86 -3.76
N ALA A 168 -8.22 21.01 -5.02
CA ALA A 168 -8.65 19.89 -5.87
C ALA A 168 -7.49 19.23 -6.63
N ALA A 169 -6.28 19.81 -6.57
CA ALA A 169 -5.11 19.26 -7.23
C ALA A 169 -4.75 17.89 -6.62
N PRO A 170 -4.44 16.87 -7.45
CA PRO A 170 -3.96 15.59 -6.95
C PRO A 170 -2.65 15.78 -6.19
N VAL A 171 -2.55 15.13 -5.04
CA VAL A 171 -1.34 15.14 -4.20
C VAL A 171 -0.99 13.73 -3.76
N LEU A 172 0.28 13.51 -3.46
CA LEU A 172 0.77 12.29 -2.84
C LEU A 172 1.36 12.63 -1.48
N SER A 173 1.28 11.71 -0.51
CA SER A 173 1.85 11.93 0.84
C SER A 173 3.34 12.26 0.81
N LYS A 174 4.07 11.82 -0.22
CA LYS A 174 5.48 12.17 -0.44
C LYS A 174 5.73 13.68 -0.61
N SER A 175 4.72 14.47 -0.96
CA SER A 175 4.80 15.93 -1.04
C SER A 175 4.84 16.63 0.32
N VAL A 176 4.56 15.93 1.42
CA VAL A 176 4.58 16.53 2.78
C VAL A 176 6.01 16.94 3.18
N ALA A 177 7.00 16.05 3.04
CA ALA A 177 8.38 16.33 3.41
C ALA A 177 8.99 17.54 2.66
N PRO A 178 8.97 17.62 1.31
CA PRO A 178 9.49 18.79 0.61
C PRO A 178 8.74 20.08 0.97
N THR A 179 7.45 19.99 1.30
CA THR A 179 6.67 21.15 1.76
C THR A 179 7.15 21.67 3.11
N ILE A 180 7.40 20.76 4.07
CA ILE A 180 7.93 21.14 5.39
C ILE A 180 9.27 21.88 5.21
N LEU A 181 10.15 21.37 4.36
CA LEU A 181 11.42 22.05 4.06
C LEU A 181 11.19 23.44 3.47
N ALA A 182 10.31 23.56 2.47
CA ALA A 182 10.00 24.85 1.86
C ALA A 182 9.44 25.87 2.87
N LEU A 183 8.55 25.45 3.77
CA LEU A 183 8.00 26.29 4.84
C LEU A 183 9.06 26.73 5.85
N LEU A 184 10.10 25.92 6.07
CA LEU A 184 11.26 26.25 6.90
C LEU A 184 12.32 27.07 6.15
N GLY A 185 12.11 27.42 4.88
CA GLY A 185 13.10 28.13 4.05
C GLY A 185 14.28 27.25 3.61
N ILE A 186 14.16 25.93 3.73
CA ILE A 186 15.17 24.95 3.34
C ILE A 186 14.84 24.44 1.94
N SER A 187 15.85 24.32 1.07
CA SER A 187 15.64 23.78 -0.28
C SER A 187 15.11 22.35 -0.23
N PRO A 188 13.95 22.05 -0.87
CA PRO A 188 13.42 20.69 -0.99
C PRO A 188 14.40 19.71 -1.65
N ASN A 189 15.27 20.21 -2.53
CA ASN A 189 16.31 19.43 -3.21
C ASN A 189 17.41 18.89 -2.27
N SER A 190 17.41 19.27 -0.98
CA SER A 190 18.25 18.62 0.02
C SER A 190 17.85 17.15 0.25
N LEU A 191 16.59 16.78 0.02
CA LEU A 191 16.11 15.39 0.07
C LEU A 191 16.55 14.62 -1.18
N ALA A 192 17.22 13.48 -0.99
CA ALA A 192 17.58 12.59 -2.10
C ALA A 192 16.34 12.13 -2.88
N GLY A 193 15.26 11.76 -2.19
CA GLY A 193 14.00 11.36 -2.84
C GLY A 193 13.41 12.45 -3.75
N VAL A 194 13.51 13.73 -3.38
CA VAL A 194 13.06 14.83 -4.24
C VAL A 194 13.93 14.93 -5.49
N ARG A 195 15.25 14.80 -5.36
CA ARG A 195 16.17 14.84 -6.51
C ARG A 195 15.95 13.67 -7.48
N HIS A 196 15.68 12.47 -6.96
CA HIS A 196 15.49 11.28 -7.78
C HIS A 196 14.10 11.18 -8.39
N GLU A 197 13.06 11.59 -7.67
CA GLU A 197 11.66 11.40 -8.09
C GLU A 197 10.98 12.68 -8.61
N GLY A 198 11.62 13.84 -8.48
CA GLY A 198 11.02 15.12 -8.84
C GLY A 198 9.79 15.47 -8.00
N THR A 199 9.72 14.98 -6.75
CA THR A 199 8.53 15.13 -5.91
C THR A 199 8.24 16.60 -5.61
N PRO A 200 7.06 17.13 -6.00
CA PRO A 200 6.73 18.53 -5.81
C PRO A 200 6.31 18.83 -4.37
N VAL A 201 6.41 20.10 -3.97
CA VAL A 201 5.73 20.62 -2.78
C VAL A 201 4.21 20.57 -2.96
N LEU A 202 3.46 20.67 -1.86
CA LEU A 202 2.01 20.70 -1.90
C LEU A 202 1.54 21.95 -2.67
N PRO A 203 0.58 21.78 -3.60
CA PRO A 203 -0.05 22.89 -4.29
C PRO A 203 -1.01 23.65 -3.34
N CYS A 204 -1.49 24.80 -3.79
CA CYS A 204 -2.51 25.60 -3.09
C CYS A 204 -2.09 26.16 -1.72
N LEU A 205 -0.79 26.30 -1.46
CA LEU A 205 -0.28 26.91 -0.21
C LEU A 205 -0.03 28.42 -0.31
N ALA A 206 0.04 28.97 -1.52
CA ALA A 206 0.18 30.38 -1.83
C ALA A 206 -0.88 30.77 -2.86
#